data_AF-E1JSZ8-F1
#
_entry.id   AF-E1JSZ8-F1
#
_cell.length_a   1.000
_cell.length_b   1.000
_cell.length_c   1.000
_cell.angle_alpha   90.00
_cell.angle_beta   90.00
_cell.angle_gamma   90.00
#
_symmetry.space_group_name_H-M   'P 1'
#
loop_
_entity.id
_entity.type
_entity.pdbx_description
1 polymer ?
#
loop_
_entity_poly.entity_id
_entity_poly.type
_entity_poly.pdbx_seq_one_letter_code
_entity_poly.pdbx_strand_id
1 'polypeptide(L)'
;MGQKNGVIPPSVPADFSTGLEWIVWPAAAAAPYFDARWAAVDLRDLGKLYAVRVVHSGERVLAIYPPSLEPELIAYTGSLLAEARGYLSAHMDKLPFLDPAEAVEIVNSIMRQHAGLRFCRGDGGSRWPLYPKTWTAGQRATVQDLWFVAGPALDHDGFKGIDVG
;
A
#
# COMPACT_ATOMS: atom_id res chain seq x y z
N MET A 1 19.83 -30.08 -0.78
CA MET A 1 19.43 -28.87 -0.02
C MET A 1 19.41 -27.71 -1.01
N GLY A 2 18.24 -27.35 -1.52
CA GLY A 2 18.11 -26.25 -2.49
C GLY A 2 18.11 -24.92 -1.75
N GLN A 3 19.08 -24.06 -2.04
CA GLN A 3 19.01 -22.64 -1.69
C GLN A 3 17.74 -22.08 -2.32
N LYS A 4 16.78 -21.63 -1.49
CA LYS A 4 15.69 -20.80 -1.97
C LYS A 4 16.34 -19.54 -2.52
N ASN A 5 16.22 -19.35 -3.84
CA ASN A 5 16.66 -18.16 -4.57
C ASN A 5 16.40 -16.92 -3.72
N GLY A 6 17.45 -16.19 -3.37
CA GLY A 6 17.31 -14.86 -2.79
C GLY A 6 16.47 -14.05 -3.76
N VAL A 7 15.26 -13.70 -3.35
CA VAL A 7 14.38 -12.81 -4.11
C VAL A 7 15.17 -11.51 -4.25
N ILE A 8 15.74 -11.29 -5.44
CA ILE A 8 16.40 -10.03 -5.76
C ILE A 8 15.28 -8.99 -5.66
N PRO A 9 15.40 -7.98 -4.78
CA PRO A 9 14.40 -6.94 -4.70
C PRO A 9 14.22 -6.32 -6.10
N PRO A 10 12.99 -5.98 -6.51
CA PRO A 10 12.80 -5.25 -7.76
C PRO A 10 13.69 -4.01 -7.75
N SER A 11 14.20 -3.59 -8.92
CA SER A 11 15.03 -2.38 -9.00
C SER A 11 14.18 -1.17 -8.60
N VAL A 12 14.29 -0.77 -7.34
CA VAL A 12 13.63 0.42 -6.81
C VAL A 12 14.36 1.64 -7.38
N PRO A 13 13.64 2.62 -7.98
CA PRO A 13 14.24 3.86 -8.45
C PRO A 13 15.06 4.54 -7.34
N ALA A 14 16.20 5.12 -7.69
CA ALA A 14 17.09 5.75 -6.71
C ALA A 14 16.45 6.99 -6.03
N ASP A 15 15.44 7.57 -6.67
CA ASP A 15 14.63 8.70 -6.22
C ASP A 15 13.30 8.28 -5.56
N PHE A 16 13.07 6.97 -5.35
CA PHE A 16 11.87 6.48 -4.70
C PHE A 16 11.77 7.00 -3.26
N SER A 17 10.64 7.60 -2.91
CA SER A 17 10.30 8.01 -1.55
C SER A 17 9.25 7.08 -0.95
N THR A 18 9.54 6.63 0.26
CA THR A 18 8.62 5.87 1.11
C THR A 18 7.58 6.75 1.79
N GLY A 19 7.74 8.08 1.78
CA GLY A 19 6.93 9.01 2.57
C GLY A 19 7.27 9.04 4.06
N LEU A 20 8.28 8.26 4.48
CA LEU A 20 8.69 8.08 5.87
C LEU A 20 10.13 8.56 6.12
N GLU A 21 10.76 9.24 5.16
CA GLU A 21 12.15 9.72 5.27
C GLU A 21 12.37 10.69 6.44
N TRP A 22 11.31 11.40 6.85
CA TRP A 22 11.33 12.32 8.00
C TRP A 22 11.45 11.59 9.35
N ILE A 23 11.21 10.28 9.40
CA ILE A 23 11.37 9.48 10.61
C ILE A 23 12.84 9.15 10.78
N VAL A 24 13.49 9.78 11.75
CA VAL A 24 14.87 9.46 12.15
C VAL A 24 14.82 8.51 13.35
N TRP A 25 15.63 7.45 13.42
CA TRP A 25 15.75 6.69 14.67
C TRP A 25 16.83 7.36 15.55
N PRO A 26 16.56 7.71 16.81
CA PRO A 26 17.58 8.30 17.66
C PRO A 26 18.63 7.23 18.00
N ALA A 27 19.90 7.51 17.70
CA ALA A 27 21.02 6.60 18.00
C ALA A 27 21.15 6.23 19.49
N ALA A 28 20.52 7.00 20.39
CA ALA A 28 20.66 6.88 21.85
C ALA A 28 19.35 6.51 22.58
N ALA A 29 18.32 6.01 21.88
CA ALA A 29 17.04 5.69 22.53
C ALA A 29 17.13 4.41 23.39
N ALA A 30 17.69 4.56 24.59
CA ALA A 30 17.56 3.62 25.72
C ALA A 30 16.23 3.87 26.48
N ALA A 31 15.13 4.14 25.77
CA ALA A 31 13.83 4.31 26.39
C ALA A 31 13.15 2.93 26.52
N PRO A 32 12.66 2.53 27.70
CA PRO A 32 12.00 1.23 27.92
C PRO A 32 10.59 1.16 27.32
N TYR A 33 10.15 2.17 26.58
CA TYR A 33 8.85 2.19 25.91
C TYR A 33 9.06 1.81 24.44
N PHE A 34 8.57 0.63 24.09
CA PHE A 34 8.44 0.15 22.72
C PHE A 34 7.37 1.00 22.01
N ASP A 35 7.69 2.26 21.70
CA ASP A 35 6.80 3.19 21.00
C ASP A 35 6.64 2.76 19.54
N ALA A 36 5.41 2.77 19.02
CA ALA A 36 5.00 2.39 17.66
C ALA A 36 5.86 2.98 16.52
N ARG A 37 6.66 4.01 16.81
CA ARG A 37 7.75 4.52 15.97
C ARG A 37 8.69 3.43 15.45
N TRP A 38 8.98 2.37 16.22
CA TRP A 38 9.86 1.28 15.77
C TRP A 38 9.31 0.64 14.49
N ALA A 39 8.01 0.36 14.46
CA ALA A 39 7.36 -0.25 13.30
C ALA A 39 7.34 0.71 12.11
N ALA A 40 7.26 2.02 12.34
CA ALA A 40 7.36 3.02 11.28
C ALA A 40 8.76 3.08 10.66
N VAL A 41 9.82 2.86 11.45
CA VAL A 41 11.20 2.77 10.93
C VAL A 41 11.41 1.49 10.12
N ASP A 42 10.96 0.34 10.63
CA ASP A 42 11.02 -0.92 9.89
C ASP A 42 10.22 -0.83 8.59
N LEU A 43 9.04 -0.19 8.61
CA LEU A 43 8.20 0.05 7.45
C LEU A 43 8.91 0.93 6.40
N ARG A 44 9.62 1.98 6.84
CA ARG A 44 10.45 2.82 5.95
C ARG A 44 11.56 1.99 5.30
N ASP A 45 12.28 1.20 6.08
CA ASP A 45 13.42 0.45 5.56
C ASP A 45 12.98 -0.67 4.60
N LEU A 46 11.86 -1.35 4.92
CA LEU A 46 11.19 -2.28 4.02
C LEU A 46 10.71 -1.57 2.74
N GLY A 47 10.14 -0.37 2.88
CA GLY A 47 9.67 0.42 1.75
C GLY A 47 10.78 0.81 0.77
N LYS A 48 11.99 1.08 1.26
CA LYS A 48 13.16 1.33 0.40
C LYS A 48 13.60 0.10 -0.39
N LEU A 49 13.49 -1.08 0.21
CA LEU A 49 13.87 -2.34 -0.44
C LEU A 49 12.85 -2.78 -1.48
N TYR A 50 11.57 -2.53 -1.21
CA TYR A 50 10.46 -3.11 -1.96
C TYR A 50 9.51 -2.07 -2.53
N ALA A 51 9.97 -0.84 -2.74
CA ALA A 51 9.18 0.27 -3.29
C ALA A 51 7.78 0.44 -2.64
N VAL A 52 7.68 0.26 -1.32
CA VAL A 52 6.44 0.54 -0.58
C VAL A 52 6.43 2.01 -0.16
N ARG A 53 5.36 2.72 -0.49
CA ARG A 53 5.13 4.11 -0.11
C ARG A 53 4.00 4.19 0.92
N VAL A 54 4.22 4.95 1.98
CA VAL A 54 3.18 5.27 2.98
C VAL A 54 2.67 6.68 2.71
N VAL A 55 1.35 6.80 2.70
CA VAL A 55 0.64 8.03 2.38
C VAL A 55 -0.53 8.20 3.33
N HIS A 56 -1.14 9.38 3.33
CA HIS A 56 -2.45 9.58 3.92
C HIS A 56 -3.47 10.07 2.90
N SER A 57 -4.74 9.76 3.13
CA SER A 57 -5.85 10.35 2.40
C SER A 57 -7.02 10.58 3.34
N GLY A 58 -7.42 11.84 3.50
CA GLY A 58 -8.23 12.27 4.64
C GLY A 58 -7.55 11.88 5.95
N GLU A 59 -8.28 11.16 6.80
CA GLU A 59 -7.81 10.66 8.11
C GLU A 59 -7.18 9.26 8.05
N ARG A 60 -7.04 8.66 6.86
CA ARG A 60 -6.54 7.29 6.71
C ARG A 60 -5.06 7.29 6.35
N VAL A 61 -4.29 6.47 7.05
CA VAL A 61 -2.89 6.17 6.70
C VAL A 61 -2.82 4.81 6.01
N LEU A 62 -2.18 4.78 4.84
CA LEU A 62 -2.21 3.65 3.92
C LEU A 62 -0.80 3.33 3.41
N ALA A 63 -0.59 2.06 3.04
CA ALA A 63 0.58 1.63 2.29
C ALA A 63 0.19 1.38 0.83
N ILE A 64 1.04 1.84 -0.07
CA ILE A 64 0.98 1.66 -1.51
C ILE A 64 2.11 0.70 -1.87
N TYR A 65 1.74 -0.42 -2.46
CA TYR A 65 2.66 -1.52 -2.73
C TYR A 65 2.95 -1.54 -4.24
N PRO A 66 4.18 -1.86 -4.67
CA PRO A 66 4.40 -2.09 -6.08
C PRO A 66 3.68 -3.38 -6.45
N PRO A 67 3.16 -3.51 -7.69
CA PRO A 67 2.29 -4.64 -7.96
C PRO A 67 3.06 -5.96 -8.14
N SER A 68 4.39 -5.94 -8.26
CA SER A 68 5.23 -7.14 -8.21
C SER A 68 5.52 -7.65 -6.80
N LEU A 69 4.99 -7.02 -5.74
CA LEU A 69 5.32 -7.40 -4.37
C LEU A 69 4.66 -8.72 -3.97
N GLU A 70 5.46 -9.62 -3.40
CA GLU A 70 5.00 -10.93 -2.94
C GLU A 70 3.97 -10.82 -1.80
N PRO A 71 2.99 -11.72 -1.73
CA PRO A 71 1.90 -11.63 -0.75
C PRO A 71 2.36 -11.64 0.71
N GLU A 72 3.43 -12.37 1.03
CA GLU A 72 3.99 -12.45 2.39
C GLU A 72 4.60 -11.11 2.82
N LEU A 73 5.26 -10.41 1.88
CA LEU A 73 5.82 -9.08 2.13
C LEU A 73 4.71 -8.04 2.32
N ILE A 74 3.60 -8.16 1.57
CA ILE A 74 2.41 -7.31 1.78
C ILE A 74 1.82 -7.55 3.17
N ALA A 75 1.68 -8.81 3.60
CA ALA A 75 1.17 -9.14 4.93
C ALA A 75 2.07 -8.61 6.06
N TYR A 76 3.39 -8.73 5.89
CA TYR A 76 4.37 -8.22 6.84
C TYR A 76 4.33 -6.69 6.93
N THR A 77 4.37 -6.01 5.78
CA THR A 77 4.24 -4.55 5.67
C THR A 77 2.93 -4.06 6.28
N GLY A 78 1.82 -4.76 6.04
CA GLY A 78 0.50 -4.44 6.62
C GLY A 78 0.48 -4.55 8.14
N SER A 79 1.18 -5.55 8.70
CA SER A 79 1.35 -5.69 10.15
C SER A 79 2.15 -4.53 10.74
N LEU A 80 3.25 -4.13 10.09
CA LEU A 80 4.04 -2.96 10.49
C LEU A 80 3.23 -1.67 10.42
N LEU A 81 2.42 -1.50 9.36
CA LEU A 81 1.54 -0.34 9.21
C LEU A 81 0.48 -0.28 10.32
N ALA A 82 -0.11 -1.42 10.68
CA ALA A 82 -1.09 -1.49 11.76
C ALA A 82 -0.47 -1.08 13.11
N GLU A 83 0.72 -1.60 13.41
CA GLU A 83 1.48 -1.27 14.62
C GLU A 83 1.89 0.22 14.63
N ALA A 84 2.37 0.74 13.50
CA ALA A 84 2.81 2.13 13.37
C ALA A 84 1.67 3.16 13.35
N ARG A 85 0.40 2.73 13.20
CA ARG A 85 -0.73 3.60 12.87
C ARG A 85 -0.92 4.75 13.84
N GLY A 86 -0.81 4.51 15.15
CA GLY A 86 -0.98 5.56 16.16
C GLY A 86 0.07 6.66 16.02
N TYR A 87 1.34 6.27 15.84
CA TYR A 87 2.45 7.19 15.62
C TYR A 87 2.29 7.97 14.31
N LEU A 88 1.93 7.30 13.22
CA LEU A 88 1.75 7.92 11.90
C LEU A 88 0.55 8.88 11.87
N SER A 89 -0.54 8.53 12.55
CA SER A 89 -1.74 9.39 12.62
C SER A 89 -1.47 10.68 13.40
N ALA A 90 -0.59 10.63 14.42
CA ALA A 90 -0.14 11.82 15.15
C ALA A 90 0.76 12.76 14.32
N HIS A 91 1.22 12.32 13.14
CA HIS A 91 2.13 13.03 12.26
C HIS A 91 1.62 13.05 10.80
N MET A 92 0.30 13.05 10.59
CA MET A 92 -0.28 13.05 9.24
C MET A 92 0.20 14.23 8.38
N ASP A 93 0.50 15.38 8.99
CA ASP A 93 1.04 16.56 8.32
C ASP A 93 2.39 16.32 7.63
N LYS A 94 3.11 15.27 8.03
CA LYS A 94 4.40 14.88 7.46
C LYS A 94 4.28 13.77 6.42
N LEU A 95 3.12 13.14 6.32
CA LEU A 95 2.89 12.09 5.34
C LEU A 95 2.55 12.71 3.99
N PRO A 96 2.99 12.12 2.87
CA PRO A 96 2.51 12.52 1.57
C PRO A 96 1.00 12.30 1.48
N PHE A 97 0.27 13.29 0.96
CA PHE A 97 -1.14 13.15 0.64
C PHE A 97 -1.31 12.35 -0.66
N LEU A 98 -2.22 11.39 -0.66
CA LEU A 98 -2.67 10.67 -1.84
C LEU A 98 -4.00 11.24 -2.32
N ASP A 99 -3.95 11.88 -3.48
CA ASP A 99 -5.14 12.38 -4.16
C ASP A 99 -6.01 11.20 -4.68
N PRO A 100 -7.34 11.28 -4.60
CA PRO A 100 -8.23 10.26 -5.16
C PRO A 100 -7.95 9.90 -6.63
N ALA A 101 -7.54 10.85 -7.47
CA ALA A 101 -7.18 10.58 -8.86
C ALA A 101 -5.89 9.77 -8.98
N GLU A 102 -4.87 10.07 -8.16
CA GLU A 102 -3.65 9.27 -8.08
C GLU A 102 -3.95 7.85 -7.58
N ALA A 103 -4.89 7.69 -6.64
CA ALA A 103 -5.35 6.37 -6.20
C ALA A 103 -5.97 5.55 -7.34
N VAL A 104 -6.74 6.18 -8.24
CA VAL A 104 -7.27 5.51 -9.45
C VAL A 104 -6.15 5.03 -10.37
N GLU A 105 -5.10 5.84 -10.58
CA GLU A 105 -3.95 5.44 -11.40
C GLU A 105 -3.21 4.24 -10.81
N ILE A 106 -3.01 4.23 -9.48
CA ILE A 106 -2.39 3.11 -8.76
C ILE A 106 -3.24 1.85 -8.92
N VAL A 107 -4.56 1.91 -8.71
CA VAL A 107 -5.45 0.77 -8.91
C VAL A 107 -5.37 0.24 -10.34
N ASN A 108 -5.38 1.12 -11.35
CA ASN A 108 -5.24 0.73 -12.75
C ASN A 108 -3.87 0.08 -13.05
N SER A 109 -2.81 0.52 -12.37
CA SER A 109 -1.48 -0.13 -12.45
C SER A 109 -1.52 -1.54 -11.87
N ILE A 110 -2.12 -1.73 -10.69
CA ILE A 110 -2.27 -3.05 -10.05
C ILE A 110 -3.11 -3.98 -10.93
N MET A 111 -4.22 -3.51 -11.48
CA MET A 111 -5.08 -4.30 -12.39
C MET A 111 -4.34 -4.78 -13.64
N ARG A 112 -3.49 -3.93 -14.25
CA ARG A 112 -2.70 -4.31 -15.42
C ARG A 112 -1.70 -5.44 -15.11
N GLN A 113 -1.18 -5.49 -13.89
CA GLN A 113 -0.22 -6.50 -13.46
C GLN A 113 -0.88 -7.76 -12.89
N HIS A 114 -2.12 -7.64 -12.39
CA HIS A 114 -2.90 -8.73 -11.81
C HIS A 114 -4.22 -8.90 -12.56
N ALA A 115 -4.22 -9.69 -13.64
CA ALA A 115 -5.38 -9.91 -14.51
C ALA A 115 -6.65 -10.45 -13.80
N GLY A 116 -6.50 -10.97 -12.57
CA GLY A 116 -7.62 -11.41 -11.75
C GLY A 116 -8.24 -10.32 -10.87
N LEU A 117 -7.59 -9.17 -10.68
CA LEU A 117 -8.19 -8.02 -10.00
C LEU A 117 -9.12 -7.32 -10.99
N ARG A 118 -10.41 -7.28 -10.66
CA ARG A 118 -11.44 -6.62 -11.46
C ARG A 118 -12.31 -5.77 -10.55
N PHE A 119 -13.10 -4.88 -11.12
CA PHE A 119 -14.13 -4.15 -10.38
C PHE A 119 -15.46 -4.34 -11.09
N CYS A 120 -16.46 -4.86 -10.38
CA CYS A 120 -17.80 -5.04 -10.92
C CYS A 120 -18.74 -3.94 -10.40
N ARG A 121 -19.71 -3.55 -11.21
CA ARG A 121 -20.75 -2.61 -10.78
C ARG A 121 -21.80 -3.36 -9.97
N GLY A 122 -22.05 -2.93 -8.73
CA GLY A 122 -23.18 -3.44 -7.94
C GLY A 122 -24.49 -2.76 -8.33
N ASP A 123 -25.61 -3.26 -7.79
CA ASP A 123 -26.97 -2.77 -8.10
C ASP A 123 -27.16 -1.26 -7.83
N GLY A 124 -26.37 -0.68 -6.92
CA GLY A 124 -26.35 0.75 -6.60
C GLY A 124 -25.47 1.61 -7.52
N GLY A 125 -24.89 1.05 -8.57
CA GLY A 125 -24.03 1.78 -9.52
C GLY A 125 -22.56 1.94 -9.08
N SER A 126 -22.24 1.71 -7.82
CA SER A 126 -20.87 1.73 -7.29
C SER A 126 -20.07 0.51 -7.74
N ARG A 127 -18.79 0.73 -8.08
CA ARG A 127 -17.84 -0.34 -8.40
C ARG A 127 -17.32 -1.01 -7.14
N TRP A 128 -17.24 -2.33 -7.12
CA TRP A 128 -16.70 -3.14 -6.03
C TRP A 128 -15.53 -4.01 -6.52
N PRO A 129 -14.43 -4.11 -5.76
CA PRO A 129 -13.31 -4.95 -6.13
C PRO A 129 -13.68 -6.44 -6.06
N LEU A 130 -13.36 -7.15 -7.14
CA LEU A 130 -13.32 -8.61 -7.22
C LEU A 130 -11.86 -9.05 -7.21
N TYR A 131 -11.49 -9.77 -6.14
CA TYR A 131 -10.12 -10.17 -5.90
C TYR A 131 -9.79 -11.51 -6.55
N PRO A 132 -8.55 -11.71 -7.03
CA PRO A 132 -8.04 -13.03 -7.35
C PRO A 132 -8.17 -13.99 -6.16
N LYS A 133 -8.53 -15.25 -6.43
CA LYS A 133 -8.63 -16.28 -5.37
C LYS A 133 -7.30 -16.52 -4.65
N THR A 134 -6.19 -16.31 -5.36
CA THR A 134 -4.82 -16.48 -4.85
C THR A 134 -4.35 -15.32 -3.97
N TRP A 135 -5.10 -14.23 -3.90
CA TRP A 135 -4.69 -13.07 -3.10
C TRP A 135 -4.90 -13.27 -1.61
N THR A 136 -3.92 -12.84 -0.82
CA THR A 136 -3.96 -12.84 0.65
C THR A 136 -4.90 -11.77 1.19
N ALA A 137 -5.27 -11.87 2.48
CA ALA A 137 -6.10 -10.87 3.13
C ALA A 137 -5.47 -9.45 3.08
N GLY A 138 -4.14 -9.34 3.19
CA GLY A 138 -3.42 -8.06 3.11
C GLY A 138 -3.49 -7.42 1.72
N GLN A 139 -3.36 -8.21 0.65
CA GLN A 139 -3.53 -7.73 -0.74
C GLN A 139 -4.94 -7.19 -0.98
N ARG A 140 -5.95 -7.89 -0.45
CA ARG A 140 -7.35 -7.45 -0.55
C ARG A 140 -7.58 -6.16 0.24
N ALA A 141 -7.09 -6.08 1.48
CA ALA A 141 -7.22 -4.89 2.33
C ALA A 141 -6.58 -3.64 1.68
N THR A 142 -5.42 -3.81 1.06
CA THR A 142 -4.73 -2.75 0.32
C THR A 142 -5.59 -2.17 -0.81
N VAL A 143 -6.11 -3.05 -1.67
CA VAL A 143 -6.92 -2.59 -2.80
C VAL A 143 -8.27 -2.07 -2.34
N GLN A 144 -8.82 -2.63 -1.26
CA GLN A 144 -9.99 -2.10 -0.58
C GLN A 144 -9.74 -0.65 -0.09
N ASP A 145 -8.58 -0.39 0.51
CA ASP A 145 -8.20 0.93 0.99
C ASP A 145 -7.98 1.93 -0.15
N LEU A 146 -7.29 1.53 -1.21
CA LEU A 146 -7.15 2.33 -2.43
C LEU A 146 -8.50 2.65 -3.08
N TRP A 147 -9.41 1.68 -3.10
CA TRP A 147 -10.77 1.86 -3.56
C TRP A 147 -11.54 2.86 -2.70
N PHE A 148 -11.42 2.79 -1.37
CA PHE A 148 -12.02 3.78 -0.47
C PHE A 148 -11.47 5.19 -0.69
N VAL A 149 -10.18 5.33 -1.01
CA VAL A 149 -9.57 6.63 -1.33
C VAL A 149 -10.05 7.16 -2.67
N ALA A 150 -10.05 6.30 -3.70
CA ALA A 150 -10.51 6.68 -5.03
C ALA A 150 -11.99 7.12 -5.02
N GLY A 151 -12.83 6.44 -4.22
CA GLY A 151 -14.23 6.83 -4.06
C GLY A 151 -14.94 6.99 -5.42
N PRO A 152 -15.74 8.05 -5.62
CA PRO A 152 -16.40 8.33 -6.89
C PRO A 152 -15.44 8.56 -8.07
N ALA A 153 -14.17 8.89 -7.83
CA ALA A 153 -13.19 9.08 -8.90
C ALA A 153 -12.97 7.77 -9.69
N LEU A 154 -13.20 6.62 -9.05
CA LEU A 154 -13.12 5.30 -9.68
C LEU A 154 -14.28 5.04 -10.66
N ASP A 155 -15.39 5.78 -10.53
CA ASP A 155 -16.58 5.65 -11.37
C ASP A 155 -16.47 6.42 -12.69
N HIS A 156 -15.44 7.25 -12.88
CA HIS A 156 -15.18 7.94 -14.15
C HIS A 156 -14.85 6.94 -15.28
N ASP A 157 -15.35 7.23 -16.49
CA ASP A 157 -15.32 6.38 -17.70
C ASP A 157 -13.91 5.92 -18.17
N GLY A 158 -12.83 6.46 -17.57
CA GLY A 158 -11.45 6.02 -17.79
C GLY A 158 -11.12 4.66 -17.16
N PHE A 159 -11.91 4.17 -16.20
CA PHE A 159 -11.72 2.86 -15.57
C PHE A 159 -12.26 1.74 -16.47
N LYS A 160 -11.58 1.48 -17.59
CA LYS A 160 -11.87 0.36 -18.49
C LYS A 160 -11.32 -0.95 -17.93
N GLY A 161 -12.00 -1.45 -16.91
CA GLY A 161 -11.90 -2.84 -16.45
C GLY A 161 -13.01 -3.69 -17.06
N ILE A 162 -12.94 -3.87 -18.38
CA ILE A 162 -13.63 -4.89 -19.21
C ILE A 162 -15.04 -5.30 -18.73
N ASP A 163 -16.06 -4.60 -19.25
CA ASP A 163 -17.32 -5.24 -19.61
C ASP A 163 -17.04 -6.33 -20.64
N VAL A 164 -17.09 -7.59 -20.23
CA VAL A 164 -17.67 -8.66 -21.06
C VAL A 164 -17.97 -9.88 -20.19
N GLY A 165 -19.26 -10.24 -20.19
CA GLY A 165 -19.75 -11.63 -20.15
C GLY A 165 -19.63 -12.36 -18.83
#